data_AF-A0A557QET5-F1
#
_entry.id   AF-A0A557QET5-F1
#
_cell.length_a   1.000
_cell.length_b   1.000
_cell.length_c   1.000
_cell.angle_alpha   90.00
_cell.angle_beta   90.00
_cell.angle_gamma   90.00
#
_symmetry.space_group_name_H-M   'P 1'
#
loop_
_entity.id
_entity.type
_entity.pdbx_description
1 polymer ?
#
loop_
_entity_poly.entity_id
_entity_poly.type
_entity_poly.pdbx_seq_one_letter_code
_entity_poly.pdbx_strand_id
1 'polypeptide(L)'
;MAATSNASGGVRLLVLLVLLGISVFLLVNKNLFLDNVASWRRGTASFSLDLNTLSGSLTEAGVLRRFPELELRCQSAPADIQNLGDRVCYNYAKRFDGYGAHFVAFFLRDGKLASMKVDVPWWWHAAMEKRLIERYGQPTGRQVLPSGDQRLEGWQLAQGSVFYNRDPDLNPLQWNSVFWMSDRQIEQMGGSFVQGVSEPSATRAQMLRWLLGKLIHS
;
A
#
# COMPACT_ATOMS: atom_id res chain seq x y z
N MET A 1 33.19 -36.34 38.12
CA MET A 1 31.83 -36.29 37.55
C MET A 1 31.74 -35.05 36.67
N ALA A 2 31.89 -35.21 35.36
CA ALA A 2 31.83 -34.11 34.40
C ALA A 2 30.45 -34.11 33.74
N ALA A 3 29.61 -33.14 34.10
CA ALA A 3 28.33 -32.88 33.45
C ALA A 3 28.56 -31.87 32.31
N THR A 4 29.04 -32.35 31.16
CA THR A 4 29.11 -31.56 29.93
C THR A 4 28.44 -32.35 28.83
N SER A 5 27.18 -32.03 28.49
CA SER A 5 26.56 -32.27 27.17
C SER A 5 25.04 -32.25 27.30
N ASN A 6 24.41 -31.07 27.24
CA ASN A 6 22.98 -30.96 26.89
C ASN A 6 22.63 -29.60 26.25
N ALA A 7 23.46 -28.57 26.44
CA ALA A 7 23.26 -27.25 25.83
C ALA A 7 23.27 -27.30 24.29
N SER A 8 24.07 -28.18 23.67
CA SER A 8 24.17 -28.29 22.21
C SER A 8 22.94 -28.93 21.56
N GLY A 9 22.29 -29.88 22.24
CA GLY A 9 21.08 -30.56 21.74
C GLY A 9 19.88 -29.63 21.69
N GLY A 10 19.66 -28.86 22.77
CA GLY A 10 18.57 -27.88 22.84
C GLY A 10 18.73 -26.74 21.83
N VAL A 11 19.94 -26.22 21.66
CA VAL A 11 20.22 -25.18 20.66
C VAL A 11 20.02 -25.70 19.24
N ARG A 12 20.47 -26.91 18.92
CA ARG A 12 20.26 -27.53 17.59
C ARG A 12 18.77 -27.73 17.30
N LEU A 13 18.00 -28.21 18.28
CA LEU A 13 16.55 -28.37 18.12
C LEU A 13 15.86 -27.02 17.89
N LEU A 14 16.22 -25.99 18.65
CA LEU A 14 15.66 -24.64 18.48
C LEU A 14 15.98 -24.06 17.09
N VAL A 15 17.22 -24.21 16.62
CA VAL A 15 17.60 -23.79 15.27
C VAL A 15 16.80 -24.55 14.20
N LEU A 16 16.62 -25.86 14.35
CA LEU A 16 15.81 -26.64 13.41
C LEU A 16 14.34 -26.22 13.39
N LEU A 17 13.76 -25.94 14.56
CA LEU A 17 12.38 -25.44 14.66
C LEU A 17 12.23 -24.06 14.01
N VAL A 18 13.21 -23.17 14.19
CA VAL A 18 13.21 -21.86 13.53
C VAL A 18 13.31 -22.00 12.01
N LEU A 19 14.24 -22.83 11.52
CA LEU A 19 14.40 -23.08 10.08
C LEU A 19 13.16 -23.75 9.47
N LEU A 20 12.54 -24.68 10.19
CA LEU A 20 11.28 -25.30 9.78
C LEU A 20 10.17 -24.25 9.71
N GLY A 21 10.06 -23.39 10.72
CA GLY A 21 9.11 -22.28 10.74
C GLY A 21 9.29 -21.33 9.55
N ILE A 22 10.53 -20.91 9.25
CA ILE A 22 10.84 -20.07 8.08
C ILE A 22 10.48 -20.79 6.78
N SER A 23 10.80 -22.08 6.66
CA SER A 23 10.53 -22.87 5.45
C SER A 23 9.04 -23.01 5.20
N VAL A 24 8.25 -23.32 6.25
CA VAL A 24 6.78 -23.38 6.16
C VAL A 24 6.22 -22.00 5.81
N PHE A 25 6.70 -20.93 6.46
CA PHE A 25 6.28 -19.57 6.15
C PHE A 25 6.51 -19.20 4.67
N LEU A 26 7.71 -19.47 4.15
CA LEU A 26 8.06 -19.21 2.75
C LEU A 26 7.26 -20.08 1.78
N LEU A 27 6.98 -21.33 2.14
CA LEU A 27 6.17 -22.23 1.31
C LEU A 27 4.71 -21.75 1.22
N VAL A 28 4.12 -21.34 2.35
CA VAL A 28 2.76 -20.79 2.40
C VAL A 28 2.68 -19.46 1.64
N ASN A 29 3.73 -18.64 1.68
CA ASN A 29 3.78 -17.33 1.03
C ASN A 29 4.62 -17.33 -0.26
N LYS A 30 4.75 -18.47 -0.95
CA LYS A 30 5.69 -18.63 -2.07
C LYS A 30 5.48 -17.60 -3.17
N ASN A 31 4.23 -17.36 -3.57
CA ASN A 31 3.91 -16.43 -4.65
C ASN A 31 4.26 -14.99 -4.25
N LEU A 32 3.75 -14.55 -3.09
CA LEU A 32 4.09 -13.26 -2.47
C LEU A 32 5.60 -13.03 -2.36
N PHE A 33 6.36 -14.05 -1.93
CA PHE A 33 7.80 -13.96 -1.82
C PHE A 33 8.49 -13.78 -3.18
N LEU A 34 8.12 -14.60 -4.17
CA LEU A 34 8.70 -14.54 -5.51
C LEU A 34 8.40 -13.21 -6.20
N ASP A 35 7.16 -12.72 -6.09
CA ASP A 35 6.74 -11.44 -6.63
C ASP A 35 7.56 -10.29 -6.03
N ASN A 36 7.70 -10.27 -4.70
CA ASN A 36 8.40 -9.23 -3.96
C ASN A 36 9.92 -9.23 -4.16
N VAL A 37 10.56 -10.40 -4.26
CA VAL A 37 12.01 -10.50 -4.44
C VAL A 37 12.41 -10.02 -5.83
N ALA A 38 11.65 -10.37 -6.86
CA ALA A 38 11.91 -9.93 -8.22
C ALA A 38 11.74 -8.41 -8.39
N SER A 39 10.73 -7.82 -7.74
CA SER A 39 10.48 -6.38 -7.75
C SER A 39 11.47 -5.56 -6.92
N TRP A 40 11.96 -6.08 -5.79
CA TRP A 40 12.94 -5.36 -4.96
C TRP A 40 14.22 -4.97 -5.69
N ARG A 41 14.65 -5.79 -6.65
CA ARG A 41 15.86 -5.52 -7.45
C ARG A 41 15.64 -4.50 -8.56
N ARG A 42 14.38 -4.16 -8.88
CA ARG A 42 14.01 -3.32 -10.02
C ARG A 42 13.85 -1.84 -9.67
N GLY A 43 13.50 -1.50 -8.42
CA GLY A 43 13.33 -0.12 -8.01
C GLY A 43 14.65 0.60 -7.71
N THR A 44 15.02 1.56 -8.55
CA THR A 44 16.18 2.45 -8.33
C THR A 44 15.77 3.89 -8.01
N ALA A 45 14.60 4.30 -8.50
CA ALA A 45 14.09 5.67 -8.39
C ALA A 45 13.77 6.09 -6.95
N SER A 46 14.06 7.34 -6.61
CA SER A 46 13.67 7.96 -5.34
C SER A 46 12.92 9.23 -5.65
N PHE A 47 11.73 9.39 -5.10
CA PHE A 47 10.88 10.56 -5.36
C PHE A 47 10.25 11.09 -4.07
N SER A 48 9.79 12.33 -4.12
CA SER A 48 9.03 12.97 -3.05
C SER A 48 7.85 13.71 -3.66
N LEU A 49 6.73 13.68 -2.95
CA LEU A 49 5.50 14.29 -3.43
C LEU A 49 4.69 14.86 -2.27
N ASP A 50 4.29 16.12 -2.41
CA ASP A 50 3.19 16.64 -1.62
C ASP A 50 1.85 16.13 -2.19
N LEU A 51 1.16 15.28 -1.45
CA LEU A 51 -0.12 14.72 -1.87
C LEU A 51 -1.20 15.81 -1.96
N ASN A 52 -1.05 16.93 -1.26
CA ASN A 52 -1.98 18.06 -1.37
C ASN A 52 -1.82 18.82 -2.70
N THR A 53 -0.75 18.56 -3.45
CA THR A 53 -0.52 19.13 -4.80
C THR A 53 -0.99 18.19 -5.92
N LEU A 54 -1.48 17.00 -5.58
CA LEU A 54 -2.16 16.14 -6.55
C LEU A 54 -3.55 16.71 -6.87
N SER A 55 -3.99 16.46 -8.08
CA SER A 55 -5.26 16.96 -8.59
C SER A 55 -5.88 15.94 -9.53
N GLY A 56 -7.20 15.79 -9.46
CA GLY A 56 -7.99 15.02 -10.43
C GLY A 56 -7.99 15.62 -11.85
N SER A 57 -7.33 16.77 -12.06
CA SER A 57 -7.12 17.37 -13.39
C SER A 57 -5.82 16.93 -14.07
N LEU A 58 -4.89 16.29 -13.34
CA LEU A 58 -3.58 15.93 -13.87
C LEU A 58 -3.72 14.84 -14.95
N THR A 59 -3.20 15.08 -16.15
CA THR A 59 -3.27 14.12 -17.26
C THR A 59 -2.14 13.09 -17.22
N GLU A 60 -2.23 12.04 -18.05
CA GLU A 60 -1.14 11.06 -18.24
C GLU A 60 0.20 11.74 -18.57
N ALA A 61 0.21 12.61 -19.57
CA ALA A 61 1.39 13.39 -19.92
C ALA A 61 1.86 14.32 -18.79
N GLY A 62 0.92 14.80 -17.95
CA GLY A 62 1.22 15.53 -16.72
C GLY A 62 1.95 14.67 -15.70
N VAL A 63 1.47 13.45 -15.45
CA VAL A 63 2.10 12.47 -14.56
C VAL A 63 3.51 12.12 -15.05
N LEU A 64 3.65 11.76 -16.33
CA LEU A 64 4.95 11.36 -16.91
C LEU A 64 5.98 12.49 -16.86
N ARG A 65 5.57 13.74 -17.12
CA ARG A 65 6.47 14.90 -17.01
C ARG A 65 6.81 15.27 -15.57
N ARG A 66 5.90 15.01 -14.63
CA ARG A 66 6.10 15.36 -13.22
C ARG A 66 7.04 14.38 -12.51
N PHE A 67 7.08 13.13 -12.93
CA PHE A 67 7.89 12.08 -12.31
C PHE A 67 8.77 11.35 -13.33
N PRO A 68 9.66 12.06 -14.04
CA PRO A 68 10.53 11.44 -15.06
C PRO A 68 11.47 10.39 -14.47
N GLU A 69 11.88 10.55 -13.21
CA GLU A 69 12.76 9.63 -12.49
C GLU A 69 12.15 8.26 -12.24
N LEU A 70 10.82 8.16 -12.28
CA LEU A 70 10.10 6.90 -12.07
C LEU A 70 10.05 6.03 -13.32
N GLU A 71 10.39 6.54 -14.51
CA GLU A 71 10.34 5.79 -15.78
C GLU A 71 9.03 4.99 -15.95
N LEU A 72 7.90 5.65 -15.65
CA LEU A 72 6.60 5.00 -15.55
C LEU A 72 6.20 4.32 -16.86
N ARG A 73 5.65 3.11 -16.75
CA ARG A 73 5.07 2.36 -17.87
C ARG A 73 3.56 2.44 -17.78
N CYS A 74 2.94 2.95 -18.84
CA CYS A 74 1.50 3.13 -18.90
C CYS A 74 0.84 2.03 -19.75
N GLN A 75 -0.23 1.44 -19.21
CA GLN A 75 -1.02 0.41 -19.89
C GLN A 75 -2.49 0.51 -19.45
N SER A 76 -3.37 -0.20 -20.16
CA SER A 76 -4.76 -0.36 -19.73
C SER A 76 -4.81 -1.08 -18.38
N ALA A 77 -5.70 -0.65 -17.49
CA ALA A 77 -5.85 -1.27 -16.19
C ALA A 77 -6.46 -2.70 -16.34
N PRO A 78 -5.81 -3.72 -15.75
CA PRO A 78 -6.40 -5.05 -15.57
C PRO A 78 -7.79 -4.99 -14.91
N ALA A 79 -8.67 -5.95 -15.26
CA ALA A 79 -10.09 -5.93 -14.89
C ALA A 79 -10.35 -5.86 -13.37
N ASP A 80 -9.47 -6.46 -12.58
CA ASP A 80 -9.47 -6.48 -11.11
C ASP A 80 -9.16 -5.11 -10.47
N ILE A 81 -8.53 -4.18 -11.21
CA ILE A 81 -8.21 -2.83 -10.74
C ILE A 81 -8.85 -1.70 -11.56
N GLN A 82 -9.77 -2.02 -12.48
CA GLN A 82 -10.47 -1.01 -13.28
C GLN A 82 -11.32 -0.04 -12.46
N ASN A 83 -11.71 -0.45 -11.25
CA ASN A 83 -12.37 0.41 -10.27
C ASN A 83 -11.50 1.61 -9.86
N LEU A 84 -10.17 1.49 -9.88
CA LEU A 84 -9.21 2.55 -9.53
C LEU A 84 -8.91 3.50 -10.69
N GLY A 85 -9.11 3.04 -11.92
CA GLY A 85 -8.88 3.77 -13.17
C GLY A 85 -8.96 2.85 -14.38
N ASP A 86 -9.21 3.39 -15.58
CA ASP A 86 -9.18 2.65 -16.85
C ASP A 86 -7.76 2.42 -17.40
N ARG A 87 -6.80 3.24 -16.94
CA ARG A 87 -5.38 3.16 -17.28
C ARG A 87 -4.53 3.23 -16.02
N VAL A 88 -3.35 2.64 -16.07
CA VAL A 88 -2.39 2.66 -14.97
C VAL A 88 -1.00 2.94 -15.51
N CYS A 89 -0.32 3.91 -14.89
CA CYS A 89 1.09 4.21 -15.10
C CYS A 89 1.85 3.83 -13.83
N TYR A 90 2.77 2.88 -13.91
CA TYR A 90 3.44 2.37 -12.71
C TYR A 90 4.92 2.05 -12.96
N ASN A 91 5.67 1.99 -11.86
CA ASN A 91 6.99 1.36 -11.81
C ASN A 91 7.35 0.99 -10.36
N TYR A 92 8.50 0.36 -10.19
CA TYR A 92 9.11 0.14 -8.88
C TYR A 92 9.87 1.38 -8.42
N ALA A 93 9.74 1.71 -7.14
CA ALA A 93 10.44 2.81 -6.52
C ALA A 93 11.31 2.29 -5.38
N LYS A 94 12.49 2.85 -5.20
CA LYS A 94 13.39 2.58 -4.07
C LYS A 94 12.98 3.38 -2.83
N ARG A 95 12.61 4.65 -3.03
CA ARG A 95 12.20 5.53 -1.94
C ARG A 95 11.03 6.43 -2.30
N PHE A 96 10.22 6.70 -1.30
CA PHE A 96 9.14 7.70 -1.31
C PHE A 96 9.25 8.56 -0.06
N ASP A 97 9.33 9.89 -0.23
CA ASP A 97 9.40 10.85 0.88
C ASP A 97 10.51 10.54 1.90
N GLY A 98 11.63 9.99 1.40
CA GLY A 98 12.77 9.62 2.24
C GLY A 98 12.62 8.30 2.99
N TYR A 99 11.60 7.49 2.74
CA TYR A 99 11.44 6.14 3.29
C TYR A 99 11.58 5.08 2.22
N GLY A 100 11.79 3.82 2.61
CA GLY A 100 11.77 2.72 1.65
C GLY A 100 10.42 2.67 0.94
N ALA A 101 10.45 2.50 -0.38
CA ALA A 101 9.27 2.23 -1.19
C ALA A 101 9.51 0.93 -1.95
N HIS A 102 8.44 0.40 -2.51
CA HIS A 102 8.50 -0.78 -3.35
C HIS A 102 7.93 -0.50 -4.73
N PHE A 103 6.73 0.06 -4.77
CA PHE A 103 5.94 0.20 -5.99
C PHE A 103 5.18 1.52 -5.95
N VAL A 104 4.99 2.11 -7.12
CA VAL A 104 4.16 3.29 -7.29
C VAL A 104 3.28 3.12 -8.52
N ALA A 105 2.01 3.47 -8.39
CA ALA A 105 1.06 3.48 -9.48
C ALA A 105 0.21 4.74 -9.46
N PHE A 106 -0.03 5.29 -10.65
CA PHE A 106 -0.96 6.36 -10.93
C PHE A 106 -2.06 5.79 -11.80
N PHE A 107 -3.28 5.78 -11.30
CA PHE A 107 -4.45 5.30 -12.01
C PHE A 107 -5.17 6.48 -12.63
N LEU A 108 -5.51 6.37 -13.90
CA LEU A 108 -6.21 7.38 -14.66
C LEU A 108 -7.60 6.89 -15.01
N ARG A 109 -8.54 7.83 -15.10
CA ARG A 109 -9.87 7.62 -15.64
C ARG A 109 -10.22 8.76 -16.56
N ASP A 110 -10.72 8.45 -17.75
CA ASP A 110 -10.99 9.44 -18.80
C ASP A 110 -9.75 10.32 -19.08
N GLY A 111 -8.55 9.73 -19.01
CA GLY A 111 -7.27 10.42 -19.25
C GLY A 111 -6.78 11.36 -18.14
N LYS A 112 -7.46 11.38 -16.97
CA LYS A 112 -7.09 12.21 -15.81
C LYS A 112 -6.80 11.36 -14.58
N LEU A 113 -5.93 11.84 -13.69
CA LEU A 113 -5.55 11.14 -12.47
C LEU A 113 -6.77 10.92 -11.58
N ALA A 114 -7.08 9.65 -11.32
CA ALA A 114 -8.19 9.24 -10.47
C ALA A 114 -7.68 8.88 -9.07
N SER A 115 -6.61 8.09 -9.01
CA SER A 115 -5.99 7.66 -7.77
C SER A 115 -4.48 7.43 -7.93
N MET A 116 -3.78 7.36 -6.80
CA MET A 116 -2.35 7.10 -6.74
C MET A 116 -2.06 6.20 -5.54
N LYS A 117 -1.08 5.31 -5.70
CA LYS A 117 -0.69 4.33 -4.69
C LYS A 117 0.82 4.31 -4.57
N VAL A 118 1.34 4.27 -3.36
CA VAL A 118 2.73 3.91 -3.06
C VAL A 118 2.76 2.78 -2.05
N ASP A 119 3.45 1.70 -2.37
CA ASP A 119 3.71 0.60 -1.46
C ASP A 119 4.99 0.84 -0.66
N VAL A 120 4.87 0.69 0.66
CA VAL A 120 5.87 0.96 1.67
C VAL A 120 6.10 -0.32 2.48
N PRO A 121 7.36 -0.75 2.69
CA PRO A 121 7.68 -1.90 3.52
C PRO A 121 7.05 -1.86 4.90
N TRP A 122 6.64 -3.03 5.39
CA TRP A 122 6.00 -3.15 6.71
C TRP A 122 6.84 -2.57 7.85
N TRP A 123 8.17 -2.73 7.81
CA TRP A 123 9.10 -2.19 8.80
C TRP A 123 9.20 -0.65 8.77
N TRP A 124 8.69 0.02 7.73
CA TRP A 124 8.58 1.47 7.65
C TRP A 124 7.20 2.00 8.07
N HIS A 125 6.28 1.13 8.50
CA HIS A 125 4.88 1.49 8.76
C HIS A 125 4.73 2.69 9.69
N ALA A 126 5.25 2.58 10.92
CA ALA A 126 5.12 3.62 11.94
C ALA A 126 5.83 4.92 11.56
N ALA A 127 6.94 4.82 10.81
CA ALA A 127 7.68 5.99 10.37
C ALA A 127 6.92 6.76 9.26
N MET A 128 6.27 6.03 8.34
CA MET A 128 5.43 6.62 7.32
C MET A 128 4.15 7.22 7.92
N GLU A 129 3.52 6.54 8.88
CA GLU A 129 2.37 7.10 9.62
C GLU A 129 2.73 8.42 10.30
N LYS A 130 3.83 8.42 11.08
CA LYS A 130 4.35 9.64 11.72
C LYS A 130 4.59 10.75 10.70
N ARG A 131 5.14 10.41 9.54
CA ARG A 131 5.40 11.37 8.45
C ARG A 131 4.11 11.98 7.89
N LEU A 132 3.07 11.17 7.68
CA LEU A 132 1.76 11.66 7.23
C LEU A 132 1.14 12.59 8.28
N ILE A 133 1.24 12.22 9.57
CA ILE A 133 0.75 13.06 10.68
C ILE A 133 1.51 14.38 10.76
N GLU A 134 2.84 14.35 10.63
CA GLU A 134 3.67 15.57 10.61
C GLU A 134 3.35 16.48 9.43
N ARG A 135 2.93 15.93 8.27
CA ARG A 135 2.64 16.70 7.06
C ARG A 135 1.22 17.25 7.01
N TYR A 136 0.24 16.45 7.41
CA TYR A 136 -1.19 16.72 7.18
C TYR A 136 -1.99 16.83 8.48
N GLY A 137 -1.34 16.71 9.64
CA GLY A 137 -2.00 16.72 10.95
C GLY A 137 -2.58 15.35 11.33
N GLN A 138 -3.36 15.33 12.40
CA GLN A 138 -4.06 14.10 12.83
C GLN A 138 -5.05 13.64 11.75
N PRO A 139 -5.24 12.33 11.55
CA PRO A 139 -6.20 11.80 10.58
C PRO A 139 -7.62 12.28 10.92
N THR A 140 -8.34 12.73 9.90
CA THR A 140 -9.71 13.28 10.06
C THR A 140 -10.80 12.24 9.79
N GLY A 141 -10.45 11.08 9.24
CA GLY A 141 -11.36 9.97 8.99
C GLY A 141 -10.76 8.63 9.43
N ARG A 142 -11.60 7.75 9.97
CA ARG A 142 -11.24 6.37 10.32
C ARG A 142 -12.29 5.41 9.80
N GLN A 143 -11.85 4.37 9.11
CA GLN A 143 -12.73 3.35 8.55
C GLN A 143 -12.32 1.95 9.02
N VAL A 144 -13.30 1.09 9.29
CA VAL A 144 -13.08 -0.34 9.55
C VAL A 144 -13.58 -1.11 8.33
N LEU A 145 -12.72 -1.92 7.73
CA LEU A 145 -13.07 -2.71 6.56
C LEU A 145 -13.98 -3.89 6.98
N PRO A 146 -14.94 -4.31 6.14
CA PRO A 146 -15.93 -5.36 6.49
C PRO A 146 -15.34 -6.72 6.87
N SER A 147 -14.10 -6.99 6.44
CA SER A 147 -13.36 -8.18 6.86
C SER A 147 -12.90 -8.12 8.32
N GLY A 148 -13.29 -7.09 9.08
CA GLY A 148 -13.17 -6.99 10.53
C GLY A 148 -11.79 -6.54 11.03
N ASP A 149 -10.73 -6.92 10.33
CA ASP A 149 -9.39 -6.85 10.92
C ASP A 149 -8.56 -5.64 10.48
N GLN A 150 -9.00 -4.93 9.44
CA GLN A 150 -8.23 -3.83 8.88
C GLN A 150 -8.89 -2.48 9.10
N ARG A 151 -8.13 -1.59 9.73
CA ARG A 151 -8.54 -0.22 10.01
C ARG A 151 -7.73 0.72 9.13
N LEU A 152 -8.41 1.66 8.51
CA LEU A 152 -7.81 2.72 7.70
C LEU A 152 -7.89 4.04 8.47
N GLU A 153 -6.85 4.82 8.38
CA GLU A 153 -6.85 6.23 8.72
C GLU A 153 -6.79 7.06 7.44
N GLY A 154 -7.43 8.22 7.46
CA GLY A 154 -7.44 9.09 6.30
C GLY A 154 -7.42 10.56 6.62
N TRP A 155 -6.96 11.32 5.63
CA TRP A 155 -6.84 12.76 5.64
C TRP A 155 -7.61 13.33 4.45
N GLN A 156 -8.46 14.31 4.70
CA GLN A 156 -9.04 15.12 3.63
C GLN A 156 -8.02 16.19 3.21
N LEU A 157 -7.68 16.21 1.92
CA LEU A 157 -6.81 17.21 1.30
C LEU A 157 -7.64 18.14 0.40
N ALA A 158 -6.99 19.11 -0.24
CA ALA A 158 -7.67 20.15 -1.02
C ALA A 158 -8.38 19.63 -2.29
N GLN A 159 -7.90 18.53 -2.88
CA GLN A 159 -8.42 17.98 -4.15
C GLN A 159 -8.56 16.45 -4.13
N GLY A 160 -8.69 15.88 -2.93
CA GLY A 160 -8.77 14.44 -2.74
C GLY A 160 -8.57 14.03 -1.28
N SER A 161 -8.52 12.73 -1.05
CA SER A 161 -8.27 12.15 0.27
C SER A 161 -7.10 11.18 0.22
N VAL A 162 -6.37 11.08 1.33
CA VAL A 162 -5.33 10.07 1.56
C VAL A 162 -5.87 9.03 2.52
N PHE A 163 -5.51 7.77 2.28
CA PHE A 163 -5.79 6.62 3.12
C PHE A 163 -4.51 5.87 3.41
N TYR A 164 -4.39 5.38 4.64
CA TYR A 164 -3.27 4.58 5.10
C TYR A 164 -3.77 3.49 6.06
N ASN A 165 -3.15 2.31 6.03
CA ASN A 165 -3.49 1.25 6.97
C ASN A 165 -3.06 1.68 8.37
N ARG A 166 -3.98 1.71 9.32
CA ARG A 166 -3.68 2.00 10.73
C ARG A 166 -2.83 0.90 11.35
N ASP A 167 -3.18 -0.34 11.02
CA ASP A 167 -2.53 -1.52 11.57
C ASP A 167 -1.59 -2.11 10.52
N PRO A 168 -0.31 -2.34 10.87
CA PRO A 168 0.59 -3.06 9.99
C PRO A 168 0.13 -4.53 9.88
N ASP A 169 0.29 -5.11 8.70
CA ASP A 169 0.07 -6.55 8.54
C ASP A 169 1.14 -7.34 9.31
N LEU A 170 0.75 -8.47 9.91
CA LEU A 170 1.70 -9.37 10.58
C LEU A 170 2.57 -10.12 9.58
N ASN A 171 2.16 -10.18 8.31
CA ASN A 171 2.93 -10.77 7.24
C ASN A 171 3.94 -9.75 6.67
N PRO A 172 5.25 -9.96 6.85
CA PRO A 172 6.28 -9.04 6.38
C PRO A 172 6.39 -8.93 4.84
N LEU A 173 5.66 -9.78 4.11
CA LEU A 173 5.57 -9.75 2.65
C LEU A 173 4.37 -8.95 2.15
N GLN A 174 3.51 -8.46 3.05
CA GLN A 174 2.45 -7.53 2.71
C GLN A 174 2.92 -6.09 2.93
N TRP A 175 2.73 -5.27 1.91
CA TRP A 175 3.09 -3.86 1.92
C TRP A 175 1.99 -3.03 2.59
N ASN A 176 2.40 -1.93 3.21
CA ASN A 176 1.47 -0.85 3.52
C ASN A 176 1.35 0.04 2.31
N SER A 177 0.17 0.62 2.10
CA SER A 177 -0.04 1.52 0.97
C SER A 177 -0.42 2.91 1.46
N VAL A 178 0.30 3.92 0.98
CA VAL A 178 -0.19 5.29 0.96
C VAL A 178 -1.05 5.42 -0.29
N PHE A 179 -2.35 5.64 -0.10
CA PHE A 179 -3.31 5.70 -1.19
C PHE A 179 -3.94 7.08 -1.25
N TRP A 180 -3.86 7.74 -2.40
CA TRP A 180 -4.54 9.01 -2.65
C TRP A 180 -5.65 8.82 -3.68
N MET A 181 -6.78 9.47 -3.48
CA MET A 181 -7.90 9.48 -4.42
C MET A 181 -8.40 10.89 -4.64
N SER A 182 -8.66 11.25 -5.90
CA SER A 182 -9.34 12.52 -6.21
C SER A 182 -10.79 12.51 -5.70
N ASP A 183 -11.34 13.69 -5.42
CA ASP A 183 -12.74 13.81 -4.97
C ASP A 183 -13.72 13.21 -6.00
N ARG A 184 -13.49 13.48 -7.30
CA ARG A 184 -14.28 12.90 -8.41
C ARG A 184 -14.26 11.37 -8.38
N GLN A 185 -13.11 10.77 -8.09
CA GLN A 185 -12.99 9.31 -8.03
C GLN A 185 -13.73 8.73 -6.83
N ILE A 186 -13.67 9.40 -5.66
CA ILE A 186 -14.41 9.01 -4.46
C ILE A 186 -15.92 9.01 -4.73
N GLU A 187 -16.42 10.10 -5.33
CA GLU A 187 -17.83 10.23 -5.73
C GLU A 187 -18.26 9.12 -6.71
N GLN A 188 -17.46 8.84 -7.74
CA GLN A 188 -17.77 7.81 -8.74
C GLN A 188 -17.77 6.39 -8.17
N MET A 189 -16.96 6.13 -7.16
CA MET A 189 -17.00 4.86 -6.44
C MET A 189 -18.22 4.74 -5.53
N GLY A 190 -19.03 5.80 -5.44
CA GLY A 190 -20.19 5.89 -4.58
C GLY A 190 -19.81 6.10 -3.12
N GLY A 191 -18.55 6.43 -2.82
CA GLY A 191 -18.09 6.70 -1.47
C GLY A 191 -18.20 8.17 -1.10
N SER A 192 -18.20 8.47 0.19
CA SER A 192 -17.84 9.77 0.74
C SER A 192 -16.67 9.58 1.70
N PHE A 193 -15.76 10.56 1.77
CA PHE A 193 -14.81 10.59 2.88
C PHE A 193 -15.60 10.81 4.18
N VAL A 194 -15.69 9.78 5.01
CA VAL A 194 -16.39 9.86 6.30
C VAL A 194 -15.43 10.49 7.31
N GLN A 195 -15.69 11.75 7.67
CA GLN A 195 -15.03 12.38 8.81
C GLN A 195 -15.49 11.71 10.12
N GLY A 196 -14.55 11.48 11.03
CA GLY A 196 -14.79 10.75 12.28
C GLY A 196 -14.62 9.23 12.16
N VAL A 197 -15.12 8.48 13.15
CA VAL A 197 -15.10 7.01 13.14
C VAL A 197 -16.35 6.54 12.40
N SER A 198 -16.21 5.87 11.26
CA SER A 198 -17.35 5.23 10.62
C SER A 198 -17.83 4.07 11.50
N GLU A 199 -19.07 4.14 12.00
CA GLU A 199 -19.76 2.97 12.53
C GLU A 199 -19.98 1.93 11.41
N PRO A 200 -20.05 0.63 11.73
CA PRO A 200 -20.09 -0.48 10.76
C PRO A 200 -21.35 -0.53 9.86
N SER A 201 -22.16 0.52 9.84
CA SER A 201 -23.39 0.64 9.05
C SER A 201 -23.22 1.32 7.68
N ALA A 202 -21.99 1.77 7.31
CA ALA A 202 -21.70 2.16 5.93
C ALA A 202 -22.05 0.99 4.99
N THR A 203 -22.70 1.25 3.85
CA THR A 203 -23.43 0.21 3.12
C THR A 203 -22.51 -0.75 2.38
N ARG A 204 -22.84 -2.06 2.40
CA ARG A 204 -22.15 -3.18 1.72
C ARG A 204 -21.66 -2.89 0.29
N ALA A 205 -22.34 -2.02 -0.45
CA ALA A 205 -22.02 -1.68 -1.84
C ALA A 205 -20.82 -0.72 -1.98
N GLN A 206 -20.54 0.14 -0.99
CA GLN A 206 -19.43 1.09 -0.99
C GLN A 206 -18.09 0.42 -0.62
N MET A 207 -18.15 -0.64 0.19
CA MET A 207 -16.98 -1.29 0.78
C MET A 207 -16.41 -2.47 -0.03
N LEU A 208 -17.22 -3.12 -0.87
CA LEU A 208 -16.80 -4.28 -1.69
C LEU A 208 -15.84 -3.93 -2.83
N ARG A 209 -15.79 -2.66 -3.27
CA ARG A 209 -14.91 -2.23 -4.35
C ARG A 209 -13.47 -1.97 -3.92
N TRP A 210 -13.21 -1.60 -2.67
CA TRP A 210 -11.82 -1.41 -2.19
C TRP A 210 -11.10 -2.76 -1.96
N LEU A 211 -11.86 -3.79 -1.52
CA LEU A 211 -11.39 -5.16 -1.31
C LEU A 211 -10.72 -5.80 -2.54
N LEU A 212 -11.04 -5.36 -3.76
CA LEU A 212 -10.47 -5.94 -4.98
C LEU A 212 -9.00 -5.56 -5.21
N GLY A 213 -8.49 -4.50 -4.57
CA GLY A 213 -7.04 -4.18 -4.58
C GLY A 213 -6.20 -5.15 -3.74
N LYS A 214 -6.83 -5.90 -2.83
CA LYS A 214 -6.18 -6.95 -2.02
C LYS A 214 -6.12 -8.30 -2.72
N LEU A 215 -6.84 -8.50 -3.82
CA LEU A 215 -6.87 -9.76 -4.57
C LEU A 215 -5.75 -9.89 -5.61
N ILE A 216 -4.88 -8.88 -5.74
CA ILE A 216 -3.80 -8.86 -6.74
C ILE A 216 -2.59 -9.69 -6.29
N HIS A 217 -2.56 -10.18 -5.04
CA HIS A 217 -1.48 -11.02 -4.50
C HIS A 217 -1.97 -12.29 -3.78
N SER A 218 -3.11 -12.85 -4.17
CA SER A 218 -3.52 -14.22 -3.79
C SER A 218 -3.20 -15.20 -4.91
#